data_AF-A0A2E8D689-F1
#
_entry.id   AF-A0A2E8D689-F1
#
_cell.length_a   1.000
_cell.length_b   1.000
_cell.length_c   1.000
_cell.angle_alpha   90.00
_cell.angle_beta   90.00
_cell.angle_gamma   90.00
#
_symmetry.space_group_name_H-M   'P 1'
#
loop_
_entity.id
_entity.type
_entity.pdbx_description
1 polymer ?
#
loop_
_entity_poly.entity_id
_entity_poly.type
_entity_poly.pdbx_seq_one_letter_code
_entity_poly.pdbx_strand_id
1 'polypeptide(L)'
;MRVCLNGRTGLVLGIGAEWLCAWEEGYSESDNRVLNPEQDKRSAANLVADWHQMTGPSVTVAAACASANVALAQAKRWIEMGWIEVCLVGACEIVTPLLMGGFDKLRALSRNFDNPTVASRPFDRSRDRFVMAEGGAFFVLESSDHARRRSARAYAEVAGYGASSDAFHIVAPSTEHQHAALAVQHALDDAQINPEDIDYVNAHATSTPIGDSSEANTLRRAFGPAIEKIPVSSTKA
;
A
#
# COMPACT_ATOMS: atom_id res chain seq x y z
N MET A 1 16.83 -5.72 -24.34
CA MET A 1 15.59 -6.27 -24.92
C MET A 1 14.48 -5.25 -24.69
N ARG A 2 14.15 -4.43 -25.70
CA ARG A 2 13.08 -3.41 -25.57
C ARG A 2 11.75 -4.14 -25.78
N VAL A 3 11.01 -4.37 -24.70
CA VAL A 3 9.64 -4.88 -24.81
C VAL A 3 8.80 -3.71 -25.32
N CYS A 4 8.48 -3.71 -26.60
CA CYS A 4 7.53 -2.75 -27.17
C CYS A 4 6.14 -3.19 -26.69
N LEU A 5 5.75 -2.68 -25.53
CA LEU A 5 4.46 -2.98 -24.92
C LEU A 5 3.41 -2.18 -25.67
N ASN A 6 2.47 -2.89 -26.31
CA ASN A 6 1.33 -2.29 -27.00
C ASN A 6 0.58 -1.33 -26.05
N GLY A 7 -0.28 -0.45 -26.57
CA GLY A 7 -1.10 0.49 -25.77
C GLY A 7 -2.05 -0.15 -24.75
N ARG A 8 -1.95 -1.47 -24.52
CA ARG A 8 -2.67 -2.25 -23.51
C ARG A 8 -1.81 -2.62 -22.30
N THR A 9 -0.67 -1.95 -22.11
CA THR A 9 0.13 -2.09 -20.89
C THR A 9 0.08 -0.81 -20.06
N GLY A 10 -0.51 -0.89 -18.88
CA GLY A 10 -0.61 0.22 -17.94
C GLY A 10 0.43 0.18 -16.82
N LEU A 11 0.49 1.26 -16.06
CA LEU A 11 1.32 1.42 -14.87
C LEU A 11 0.52 2.07 -13.74
N VAL A 12 0.55 1.47 -12.55
CA VAL A 12 -0.03 2.08 -11.35
C VAL A 12 1.00 2.03 -10.22
N LEU A 13 1.36 3.19 -9.70
CA LEU A 13 2.34 3.31 -8.64
C LEU A 13 1.70 3.88 -7.37
N GLY A 14 1.73 3.12 -6.28
CA GLY A 14 1.30 3.58 -4.97
C GLY A 14 2.45 4.30 -4.27
N ILE A 15 2.33 5.61 -4.04
CA ILE A 15 3.34 6.39 -3.32
C ILE A 15 2.67 7.25 -2.27
N GLY A 16 3.23 7.29 -1.06
CA GLY A 16 2.79 8.18 0.00
C GLY A 16 3.35 9.59 -0.17
N ALA A 17 4.65 9.69 -0.48
CA ALA A 17 5.34 10.98 -0.51
C ALA A 17 6.44 11.12 -1.60
N GLU A 18 6.02 11.15 -2.86
CA GLU A 18 6.86 11.03 -4.07
C GLU A 18 8.05 11.99 -4.14
N TRP A 19 7.89 13.23 -3.71
CA TRP A 19 8.88 14.29 -3.93
C TRP A 19 9.70 14.63 -2.69
N LEU A 20 9.45 14.00 -1.54
CA LEU A 20 10.10 14.43 -0.29
C LEU A 20 11.62 14.32 -0.32
N CYS A 21 12.16 13.27 -0.93
CA CYS A 21 13.62 13.10 -1.05
C CYS A 21 14.23 14.19 -1.91
N ALA A 22 13.69 14.40 -3.11
CA ALA A 22 14.15 15.44 -4.04
C ALA A 22 14.05 16.85 -3.42
N TRP A 23 12.98 17.12 -2.67
CA TRP A 23 12.77 18.39 -2.00
C TRP A 23 13.75 18.64 -0.86
N GLU A 24 14.09 17.60 -0.10
CA GLU A 24 15.06 17.69 0.99
C GLU A 24 16.49 17.84 0.45
N GLU A 25 16.87 17.03 -0.54
CA GLU A 25 18.14 17.16 -1.26
C GLU A 25 18.26 18.55 -1.86
N GLY A 26 17.26 19.00 -2.60
CA GLY A 26 17.18 20.34 -3.18
C GLY A 26 17.36 21.43 -2.13
N TYR A 27 16.68 21.34 -0.99
CA TYR A 27 16.82 22.31 0.09
C TYR A 27 18.24 22.33 0.69
N SER A 28 18.86 21.16 0.86
CA SER A 28 20.19 21.01 1.48
C SER A 28 21.35 21.39 0.56
N GLU A 29 21.22 21.13 -0.75
CA GLU A 29 22.28 21.32 -1.74
C GLU A 29 22.19 22.66 -2.48
N SER A 30 21.06 23.38 -2.36
CA SER A 30 20.83 24.68 -3.01
C SER A 30 20.69 25.83 -2.01
N ASP A 31 20.56 27.06 -2.52
CA ASP A 31 20.21 28.26 -1.73
C ASP A 31 18.73 28.21 -1.28
N ASN A 32 18.39 27.22 -0.45
CA ASN A 32 17.08 26.99 0.14
C ASN A 32 15.93 26.74 -0.87
N ARG A 33 16.21 26.21 -2.07
CA ARG A 33 15.18 25.89 -3.06
C ARG A 33 14.67 24.45 -2.88
N VAL A 34 13.41 24.33 -2.51
CA VAL A 34 12.72 23.04 -2.33
C VAL A 34 12.28 22.44 -3.66
N LEU A 35 11.86 23.27 -4.62
CA LEU A 35 11.44 22.82 -5.95
C LEU A 35 12.49 23.27 -6.97
N ASN A 36 12.94 22.34 -7.81
CA ASN A 36 13.70 22.63 -9.02
C ASN A 36 12.83 22.34 -10.25
N PRO A 37 12.17 23.35 -10.84
CA PRO A 37 11.28 23.16 -11.99
C PRO A 37 11.95 22.52 -13.21
N GLU A 38 13.28 22.58 -13.31
CA GLU A 38 14.03 21.94 -14.40
C GLU A 38 14.18 20.43 -14.21
N GLN A 39 14.24 19.96 -12.97
CA GLN A 39 14.45 18.55 -12.58
C GLN A 39 13.13 17.86 -12.17
N ASP A 40 12.23 18.57 -11.49
CA ASP A 40 10.99 18.05 -10.90
C ASP A 40 9.82 18.04 -11.90
N LYS A 41 10.08 17.54 -13.12
CA LYS A 41 9.12 17.61 -14.24
C LYS A 41 8.21 16.39 -14.35
N ARG A 42 8.59 15.26 -13.77
CA ARG A 42 7.99 13.96 -14.07
C ARG A 42 7.77 13.17 -12.80
N SER A 43 6.54 12.71 -12.58
CA SER A 43 6.27 11.72 -11.54
C SER A 43 7.12 10.46 -11.75
N ALA A 44 7.35 9.70 -10.69
CA ALA A 44 8.01 8.39 -10.76
C ALA A 44 7.27 7.46 -11.73
N ALA A 45 5.93 7.51 -11.77
CA ALA A 45 5.15 6.76 -12.75
C ALA A 45 5.45 7.20 -14.20
N ASN A 46 5.60 8.50 -14.48
CA ASN A 46 5.98 8.96 -15.81
C ASN A 46 7.41 8.57 -16.18
N LEU A 47 8.36 8.62 -15.24
CA LEU A 47 9.74 8.20 -15.47
C LEU A 47 9.81 6.71 -15.84
N VAL A 48 9.13 5.85 -15.10
CA VAL A 48 9.07 4.40 -15.38
C VAL A 48 8.38 4.12 -16.71
N ALA A 49 7.26 4.81 -16.99
CA ALA A 49 6.56 4.67 -18.27
C ALA A 49 7.46 5.06 -19.45
N ASP A 50 8.21 6.16 -19.35
CA ASP A 50 9.15 6.60 -20.36
C ASP A 50 10.30 5.59 -20.56
N TRP A 51 10.91 5.11 -19.48
CA TRP A 51 12.01 4.14 -19.56
C TRP A 51 11.60 2.84 -20.25
N HIS A 52 10.38 2.39 -20.00
CA HIS A 52 9.85 1.16 -20.57
C HIS A 52 8.98 1.37 -21.82
N GLN A 53 8.83 2.61 -22.29
CA GLN A 53 7.98 2.99 -23.41
C GLN A 53 6.55 2.44 -23.25
N MET A 54 6.01 2.52 -22.03
CA MET A 54 4.64 2.13 -21.73
C MET A 54 3.69 3.22 -22.24
N THR A 55 2.76 2.82 -23.10
CA THR A 55 1.84 3.76 -23.78
C THR A 55 0.39 3.63 -23.31
N GLY A 56 0.08 2.71 -22.40
CA GLY A 56 -1.22 2.63 -21.74
C GLY A 56 -1.36 3.63 -20.57
N PRO A 57 -2.49 3.59 -19.84
CA PRO A 57 -2.71 4.44 -18.67
C PRO A 57 -1.60 4.32 -17.63
N SER A 58 -1.09 5.46 -17.15
CA SER A 58 -0.03 5.54 -16.15
C SER A 58 -0.40 6.56 -15.09
N VAL A 59 -0.46 6.15 -13.82
CA VAL A 59 -0.84 7.01 -12.70
C VAL A 59 -0.05 6.69 -11.42
N THR A 60 0.18 7.74 -10.61
CA THR A 60 0.53 7.60 -9.20
C THR A 60 -0.74 7.74 -8.37
N VAL A 61 -0.97 6.82 -7.42
CA VAL A 61 -2.09 6.88 -6.47
C VAL A 61 -1.56 7.07 -5.04
N ALA A 62 -2.24 7.93 -4.28
CA ALA A 62 -1.89 8.26 -2.91
C ALA A 62 -3.09 8.07 -1.99
N ALA A 63 -2.98 7.09 -1.08
CA ALA A 63 -3.93 6.79 -0.01
C ALA A 63 -3.19 6.47 1.29
N ALA A 64 -2.12 7.22 1.57
CA ALA A 64 -1.22 7.02 2.71
C ALA A 64 -0.74 5.55 2.81
N CYS A 65 -0.88 4.92 3.97
CA CYS A 65 -0.44 3.53 4.19
C CYS A 65 -1.18 2.49 3.32
N ALA A 66 -2.29 2.86 2.69
CA ALA A 66 -3.08 1.97 1.82
C ALA A 66 -2.77 2.14 0.32
N SER A 67 -1.84 3.02 -0.07
CA SER A 67 -1.54 3.33 -1.48
C SER A 67 -1.26 2.07 -2.33
N ALA A 68 -0.54 1.08 -1.79
CA ALA A 68 -0.25 -0.16 -2.51
C ALA A 68 -1.51 -0.98 -2.83
N ASN A 69 -2.46 -1.05 -1.89
CA ASN A 69 -3.73 -1.76 -2.08
C ASN A 69 -4.62 -1.03 -3.09
N VAL A 70 -4.65 0.30 -3.03
CA VAL A 70 -5.38 1.13 -4.01
C VAL A 70 -4.76 0.98 -5.41
N ALA A 71 -3.43 0.88 -5.50
CA ALA A 71 -2.75 0.66 -6.77
C ALA A 71 -3.14 -0.67 -7.41
N LEU A 72 -3.15 -1.76 -6.62
CA LEU A 72 -3.61 -3.08 -7.06
C LEU A 72 -5.07 -3.06 -7.50
N ALA A 73 -5.94 -2.39 -6.74
CA ALA A 73 -7.35 -2.25 -7.09
C ALA A 73 -7.54 -1.52 -8.42
N GLN A 74 -6.82 -0.40 -8.63
CA GLN A 74 -6.90 0.37 -9.87
C GLN A 74 -6.44 -0.45 -11.07
N ALA A 75 -5.34 -1.20 -10.92
CA ALA A 75 -4.83 -2.10 -11.96
C ALA A 75 -5.84 -3.20 -12.30
N LYS A 76 -6.42 -3.86 -11.28
CA LYS A 76 -7.50 -4.86 -11.45
C LYS A 76 -8.68 -4.27 -12.22
N ARG A 77 -9.18 -3.10 -11.82
CA ARG A 77 -10.33 -2.45 -12.47
C ARG A 77 -10.04 -2.08 -13.92
N TRP A 78 -8.84 -1.59 -14.25
CA TRP A 78 -8.49 -1.31 -15.65
C TRP A 78 -8.44 -2.58 -16.51
N ILE A 79 -7.98 -3.69 -15.97
CA ILE A 79 -7.97 -4.99 -16.66
C ILE A 79 -9.40 -5.50 -16.86
N GLU A 80 -10.24 -5.45 -15.82
CA GLU A 80 -11.65 -5.86 -15.88
C GLU A 80 -12.47 -5.04 -16.89
N MET A 81 -12.22 -3.73 -16.96
CA MET A 81 -12.84 -2.84 -17.96
C MET A 81 -12.26 -3.03 -19.38
N GLY A 82 -11.24 -3.88 -19.55
CA GLY A 82 -10.60 -4.16 -20.83
C GLY A 82 -9.69 -3.06 -21.37
N TRP A 83 -9.42 -2.01 -20.56
CA TRP A 83 -8.57 -0.88 -20.96
C TRP A 83 -7.13 -1.32 -21.20
N ILE A 84 -6.65 -2.27 -20.39
CA ILE A 84 -5.31 -2.87 -20.49
C ILE A 84 -5.40 -4.40 -20.33
N GLU A 85 -4.40 -5.13 -20.80
CA GLU A 85 -4.24 -6.57 -20.57
C GLU A 85 -3.13 -6.88 -19.56
N VAL A 86 -2.20 -5.94 -19.38
CA VAL A 86 -1.04 -6.04 -18.51
C VAL A 86 -0.90 -4.75 -17.73
N CYS A 87 -0.57 -4.83 -16.45
CA CYS A 87 -0.26 -3.69 -15.62
C CYS A 87 0.99 -3.97 -14.80
N LEU A 88 1.99 -3.09 -14.90
CA LEU A 88 3.02 -3.01 -13.86
C LEU A 88 2.41 -2.24 -12.68
N VAL A 89 2.25 -2.90 -11.55
CA VAL A 89 1.63 -2.30 -10.37
C VAL A 89 2.51 -2.52 -9.16
N GLY A 90 2.69 -1.49 -8.35
CA GLY A 90 3.56 -1.59 -7.19
C GLY A 90 3.47 -0.36 -6.30
N ALA A 91 4.31 -0.36 -5.27
CA ALA A 91 4.49 0.78 -4.39
C ALA A 91 5.95 0.85 -3.96
N CYS A 92 6.43 2.06 -3.71
CA CYS A 92 7.74 2.29 -3.12
C CYS A 92 7.73 3.54 -2.27
N GLU A 93 8.54 3.53 -1.21
CA GLU A 93 8.71 4.66 -0.30
C GLU A 93 10.15 4.70 0.19
N ILE A 94 10.67 5.89 0.44
CA ILE A 94 12.03 6.14 0.94
C ILE A 94 11.98 6.93 2.24
N VAL A 95 12.88 6.64 3.18
CA VAL A 95 12.94 7.34 4.46
C VAL A 95 13.81 8.58 4.33
N THR A 96 13.25 9.72 4.70
CA THR A 96 13.96 11.01 4.74
C THR A 96 13.97 11.58 6.16
N PRO A 97 15.01 12.33 6.58
CA PRO A 97 15.00 13.08 7.84
C PRO A 97 13.75 13.95 8.03
N LEU A 98 13.24 14.60 6.98
CA LEU A 98 11.98 15.35 7.01
C LEU A 98 10.79 14.46 7.38
N LEU A 99 10.67 13.29 6.75
CA LEU A 99 9.60 12.33 7.04
C LEU A 99 9.72 11.80 8.48
N MET A 100 10.93 11.42 8.88
CA MET A 100 11.24 10.96 10.24
C MET A 100 10.87 12.01 11.28
N GLY A 101 11.28 13.26 11.08
CA GLY A 101 10.97 14.39 11.95
C GLY A 101 9.46 14.68 12.01
N GLY A 102 8.76 14.60 10.88
CA GLY A 102 7.31 14.76 10.82
C GLY A 102 6.56 13.73 11.68
N PHE A 103 6.89 12.45 11.53
CA PHE A 103 6.26 11.38 12.31
C PHE A 103 6.71 11.36 13.78
N ASP A 104 7.92 11.82 14.10
CA ASP A 104 8.35 12.06 15.47
C ASP A 104 7.46 13.10 16.17
N LYS A 105 7.14 14.22 15.48
CA LYS A 105 6.24 15.26 16.00
C LYS A 105 4.81 14.78 16.18
N LEU A 106 4.33 13.90 15.30
CA LEU A 106 3.04 13.22 15.47
C LEU A 106 3.05 12.21 16.63
N ARG A 107 4.22 11.97 17.25
CA ARG A 107 4.43 10.91 18.25
C ARG A 107 3.94 9.57 17.70
N ALA A 108 4.28 9.26 16.45
CA ALA A 108 3.88 8.03 15.79
C ALA A 108 5.00 6.99 15.73
N LEU A 109 6.24 7.36 16.07
CA LEU A 109 7.40 6.49 16.05
C LEU A 109 7.67 5.87 17.43
N SER A 110 8.13 4.61 17.43
CA SER A 110 8.61 3.90 18.63
C SER A 110 9.68 4.72 19.35
N ARG A 111 9.70 4.61 20.69
CA ARG A 111 10.72 5.22 21.56
C ARG A 111 11.68 4.17 22.13
N ASN A 112 11.56 2.92 21.72
CA ASN A 112 12.44 1.83 22.13
C ASN A 112 13.75 1.85 21.34
N PHE A 113 14.59 2.84 21.62
CA PHE A 113 15.88 3.02 20.96
C PHE A 113 16.93 2.01 21.43
N ASP A 114 16.78 1.48 22.65
CA ASP A 114 17.74 0.55 23.24
C ASP A 114 17.66 -0.86 22.64
N ASN A 115 16.50 -1.24 22.08
CA ASN A 115 16.26 -2.57 21.51
C ASN A 115 15.59 -2.49 20.12
N PRO A 116 16.29 -1.95 19.11
CA PRO A 116 15.69 -1.62 17.81
C PRO A 116 15.15 -2.85 17.05
N THR A 117 15.80 -4.01 17.18
CA THR A 117 15.40 -5.26 16.49
C THR A 117 14.08 -5.85 16.98
N VAL A 118 13.56 -5.37 18.10
CA VAL A 118 12.28 -5.77 18.67
C VAL A 118 11.35 -4.56 18.87
N ALA A 119 11.72 -3.38 18.38
CA ALA A 119 10.94 -2.16 18.60
C ALA A 119 9.58 -2.23 17.90
N SER A 120 9.55 -2.77 16.68
CA SER A 120 8.29 -3.16 16.06
C SER A 120 7.80 -4.47 16.68
N ARG A 121 6.63 -4.43 17.30
CA ARG A 121 6.00 -5.56 17.98
C ARG A 121 4.48 -5.47 17.85
N PRO A 122 3.92 -5.70 16.66
CA PRO A 122 2.48 -5.58 16.43
C PRO A 122 1.68 -6.48 17.38
N PHE A 123 0.57 -5.97 17.89
CA PHE A 123 -0.31 -6.61 18.88
C PHE A 123 0.31 -6.92 20.27
N ASP A 124 1.63 -6.76 20.46
CA ASP A 124 2.27 -6.98 21.76
C ASP A 124 1.77 -5.99 22.82
N ARG A 125 1.70 -6.43 24.08
CA ARG A 125 1.20 -5.60 25.20
C ARG A 125 2.08 -4.37 25.46
N SER A 126 3.37 -4.45 25.16
CA SER A 126 4.34 -3.37 25.37
C SER A 126 4.67 -2.60 24.08
N ARG A 127 3.87 -2.76 23.02
CA ARG A 127 4.06 -2.00 21.78
C ARG A 127 3.94 -0.51 22.01
N ASP A 128 4.82 0.25 21.38
CA ASP A 128 4.98 1.67 21.69
C ASP A 128 5.05 2.55 20.44
N ARG A 129 4.39 2.11 19.34
CA ARG A 129 4.27 2.69 17.98
C ARG A 129 5.21 2.09 16.94
N PHE A 130 5.13 2.56 15.69
CA PHE A 130 5.78 1.91 14.55
C PHE A 130 7.27 2.28 14.43
N VAL A 131 8.02 1.41 13.76
CA VAL A 131 9.38 1.69 13.28
C VAL A 131 9.28 2.08 11.81
N MET A 132 9.78 3.26 11.45
CA MET A 132 9.76 3.73 10.08
C MET A 132 10.72 2.90 9.21
N ALA A 133 10.28 2.56 8.00
CA ALA A 133 11.05 1.78 7.05
C ALA A 133 10.81 2.28 5.62
N GLU A 134 11.70 1.89 4.73
CA GLU A 134 11.65 2.11 3.29
C GLU A 134 11.64 0.78 2.53
N GLY A 135 11.26 0.84 1.26
CA GLY A 135 11.28 -0.31 0.38
C GLY A 135 10.32 -0.16 -0.79
N GLY A 136 10.27 -1.18 -1.64
CA GLY A 136 9.32 -1.23 -2.73
C GLY A 136 9.04 -2.65 -3.19
N ALA A 137 7.82 -2.86 -3.69
CA ALA A 137 7.37 -4.12 -4.23
C ALA A 137 6.54 -3.87 -5.50
N PHE A 138 6.77 -4.71 -6.52
CA PHE A 138 6.13 -4.60 -7.81
C PHE A 138 5.64 -5.96 -8.28
N PHE A 139 4.51 -5.94 -8.99
CA PHE A 139 3.85 -7.08 -9.58
C PHE A 139 3.52 -6.79 -11.04
N VAL A 140 3.52 -7.85 -11.84
CA VAL A 140 2.93 -7.81 -13.18
C VAL A 140 1.55 -8.46 -13.07
N LEU A 141 0.51 -7.63 -13.14
CA LEU A 141 -0.88 -8.08 -13.11
C LEU A 141 -1.39 -8.21 -14.55
N GLU A 142 -2.07 -9.30 -14.87
CA GLU A 142 -2.54 -9.57 -16.23
C GLU A 142 -3.97 -10.10 -16.22
N SER A 143 -4.67 -9.92 -17.34
CA SER A 143 -5.91 -10.67 -17.56
C SER A 143 -5.60 -12.17 -17.62
N SER A 144 -6.50 -12.98 -17.06
CA SER A 144 -6.31 -14.44 -17.02
C SER A 144 -6.20 -15.03 -18.43
N ASP A 145 -6.96 -14.51 -19.39
CA ASP A 145 -6.86 -14.90 -20.80
C ASP A 145 -5.50 -14.58 -21.41
N HIS A 146 -4.96 -13.38 -21.17
CA HIS A 146 -3.64 -13.00 -21.66
C HIS A 146 -2.55 -13.89 -21.04
N ALA A 147 -2.59 -14.08 -19.72
CA ALA A 147 -1.66 -14.93 -19.00
C ALA A 147 -1.68 -16.39 -19.53
N ARG A 148 -2.87 -16.95 -19.77
CA ARG A 148 -3.04 -18.29 -20.36
C ARG A 148 -2.50 -18.38 -21.78
N ARG A 149 -2.80 -17.40 -22.65
CA ARG A 149 -2.34 -17.40 -24.06
C ARG A 149 -0.83 -17.47 -24.20
N ARG A 150 -0.09 -16.84 -23.28
CA ARG A 150 1.38 -16.86 -23.28
C ARG A 150 2.00 -17.89 -22.32
N SER A 151 1.18 -18.80 -21.76
CA SER A 151 1.60 -19.81 -20.78
C SER A 151 2.38 -19.21 -19.60
N ALA A 152 1.93 -18.07 -19.11
CA ALA A 152 2.51 -17.41 -17.95
C ALA A 152 2.33 -18.24 -16.68
N ARG A 153 3.32 -18.22 -15.79
CA ARG A 153 3.15 -18.73 -14.43
C ARG A 153 2.28 -17.76 -13.63
N ALA A 154 1.11 -18.22 -13.20
CA ALA A 154 0.29 -17.52 -12.23
C ALA A 154 0.78 -17.83 -10.80
N TYR A 155 0.98 -16.79 -9.98
CA TYR A 155 1.35 -16.94 -8.57
C TYR A 155 0.13 -16.87 -7.65
N ALA A 156 -0.78 -15.95 -7.94
CA ALA A 156 -2.02 -15.73 -7.22
C ALA A 156 -3.00 -14.98 -8.12
N GLU A 157 -4.25 -14.90 -7.69
CA GLU A 157 -5.30 -14.06 -8.28
C GLU A 157 -5.65 -12.94 -7.30
N VAL A 158 -5.83 -11.72 -7.80
CA VAL A 158 -6.43 -10.62 -7.02
C VAL A 158 -7.94 -10.78 -7.10
N ALA A 159 -8.47 -11.63 -6.22
CA ALA A 159 -9.88 -12.04 -6.25
C ALA A 159 -10.83 -10.87 -6.00
N GLY A 160 -10.58 -10.08 -4.95
CA GLY A 160 -11.43 -8.95 -4.59
C GLY A 160 -10.69 -7.80 -3.92
N TYR A 161 -11.35 -6.65 -3.87
CA TYR A 161 -10.89 -5.45 -3.18
C TYR A 161 -12.05 -4.72 -2.51
N GLY A 162 -11.79 -4.19 -1.31
CA GLY A 162 -12.74 -3.37 -0.58
C GLY A 162 -12.08 -2.17 0.08
N ALA A 163 -12.83 -1.07 0.16
CA ALA A 163 -12.38 0.16 0.79
C ALA A 163 -13.54 0.87 1.50
N SER A 164 -13.17 1.69 2.47
CA SER A 164 -14.04 2.57 3.25
C SER A 164 -13.26 3.80 3.70
N SER A 165 -13.96 4.81 4.20
CA SER A 165 -13.35 5.93 4.90
C SER A 165 -13.94 6.03 6.30
N ASP A 166 -13.08 6.31 7.28
CA ASP A 166 -13.51 6.50 8.67
C ASP A 166 -14.34 7.78 8.83
N ALA A 167 -14.12 8.79 7.98
CA ALA A 167 -14.75 10.11 8.06
C ALA A 167 -14.70 10.73 9.48
N PHE A 168 -13.63 10.47 10.23
CA PHE A 168 -13.55 10.73 11.66
C PHE A 168 -12.46 11.74 12.04
N HIS A 169 -11.19 11.38 11.86
CA HIS A 169 -10.05 12.22 12.17
C HIS A 169 -8.96 12.00 11.12
N ILE A 170 -8.14 13.02 10.88
CA ILE A 170 -7.08 12.99 9.86
C ILE A 170 -5.99 11.91 10.10
N VAL A 171 -5.89 11.35 11.30
CA VAL A 171 -4.78 10.43 11.68
C VAL A 171 -5.26 9.39 12.68
N ALA A 172 -6.05 9.78 13.69
CA ALA A 172 -6.60 8.83 14.64
C ALA A 172 -7.66 7.94 13.95
N PRO A 173 -7.62 6.62 14.15
CA PRO A 173 -8.65 5.74 13.63
C PRO A 173 -9.99 6.02 14.31
N SER A 174 -11.08 5.72 13.61
CA SER A 174 -12.42 5.76 14.18
C SER A 174 -12.53 4.88 15.42
N THR A 175 -13.18 5.39 16.47
CA THR A 175 -13.58 4.57 17.63
C THR A 175 -14.66 3.56 17.25
N GLU A 176 -15.48 3.91 16.26
CA GLU A 176 -16.44 3.02 15.64
C GLU A 176 -15.71 2.16 14.60
N HIS A 177 -15.31 0.94 14.97
CA HIS A 177 -14.58 -0.01 14.12
C HIS A 177 -15.36 -0.51 12.88
N GLN A 178 -16.57 0.02 12.67
CA GLN A 178 -17.52 -0.38 11.64
C GLN A 178 -17.04 -0.06 10.23
N HIS A 179 -16.40 1.09 10.02
CA HIS A 179 -15.99 1.53 8.68
C HIS A 179 -14.85 0.63 8.18
N ALA A 180 -13.81 0.41 8.98
CA ALA A 180 -12.75 -0.52 8.63
C ALA A 180 -13.26 -1.96 8.41
N ALA A 181 -14.27 -2.41 9.17
CA ALA A 181 -14.90 -3.72 8.94
C ALA A 181 -15.67 -3.77 7.62
N LEU A 182 -16.27 -2.66 7.20
CA LEU A 182 -16.93 -2.53 5.91
C LEU A 182 -15.95 -2.70 4.74
N ALA A 183 -14.72 -2.18 4.85
CA ALA A 183 -13.69 -2.41 3.84
C ALA A 183 -13.38 -3.91 3.67
N VAL A 184 -13.28 -4.65 4.77
CA VAL A 184 -13.06 -6.11 4.73
C VAL A 184 -14.27 -6.81 4.12
N GLN A 185 -15.50 -6.46 4.53
CA GLN A 185 -16.71 -7.05 3.97
C GLN A 185 -16.83 -6.81 2.46
N HIS A 186 -16.59 -5.59 2.00
CA HIS A 186 -16.59 -5.27 0.56
C HIS A 186 -15.55 -6.10 -0.21
N ALA A 187 -14.38 -6.38 0.39
CA ALA A 187 -13.36 -7.20 -0.27
C ALA A 187 -13.79 -8.67 -0.40
N LEU A 188 -14.45 -9.21 0.64
CA LEU A 188 -15.03 -10.56 0.61
C LEU A 188 -16.16 -10.66 -0.41
N ASP A 189 -17.04 -9.65 -0.45
CA ASP A 189 -18.16 -9.58 -1.39
C ASP A 189 -17.67 -9.49 -2.84
N ASP A 190 -16.68 -8.64 -3.12
CA ASP A 190 -16.06 -8.51 -4.45
C ASP A 190 -15.33 -9.80 -4.89
N ALA A 191 -14.73 -10.51 -3.92
CA ALA A 191 -14.12 -11.83 -4.15
C ALA A 191 -15.14 -12.97 -4.23
N GLN A 192 -16.40 -12.73 -3.81
CA GLN A 192 -17.46 -13.73 -3.70
C GLN A 192 -17.11 -14.94 -2.81
N ILE A 193 -16.44 -14.68 -1.68
CA ILE A 193 -16.05 -15.71 -0.70
C ILE A 193 -16.59 -15.37 0.69
N ASN A 194 -16.68 -16.38 1.56
CA ASN A 194 -17.14 -16.21 2.93
C ASN A 194 -15.95 -15.99 3.89
N PRO A 195 -16.18 -15.40 5.08
CA PRO A 195 -15.18 -15.32 6.15
C PRO A 195 -14.44 -16.63 6.44
N GLU A 196 -15.14 -17.76 6.45
CA GLU A 196 -14.57 -19.09 6.71
C GLU A 196 -13.63 -19.62 5.62
N ASP A 197 -13.63 -19.00 4.44
CA ASP A 197 -12.75 -19.36 3.32
C ASP A 197 -11.37 -18.69 3.42
N ILE A 198 -11.16 -17.80 4.40
CA ILE A 198 -9.88 -17.11 4.60
C ILE A 198 -8.91 -17.98 5.39
N ASP A 199 -7.79 -18.32 4.76
CA ASP A 199 -6.73 -19.12 5.38
C ASP A 199 -5.76 -18.30 6.24
N TYR A 200 -5.62 -17.00 5.98
CA TYR A 200 -4.61 -16.15 6.62
C TYR A 200 -4.91 -14.66 6.43
N VAL A 201 -4.56 -13.85 7.44
CA VAL A 201 -4.59 -12.38 7.36
C VAL A 201 -3.20 -11.80 7.64
N ASN A 202 -2.68 -11.04 6.67
CA ASN A 202 -1.57 -10.12 6.89
C ASN A 202 -2.11 -8.77 7.35
N ALA A 203 -2.03 -8.49 8.65
CA ALA A 203 -2.58 -7.29 9.27
C ALA A 203 -1.80 -6.03 8.91
N HIS A 204 -2.48 -4.88 8.94
CA HIS A 204 -1.86 -3.57 8.88
C HIS A 204 -0.96 -3.32 10.08
N ALA A 205 -1.42 -3.71 11.28
CA ALA A 205 -0.83 -3.61 12.61
C ALA A 205 0.55 -2.98 12.66
N THR A 206 0.55 -1.73 13.12
CA THR A 206 1.69 -0.82 13.08
C THR A 206 2.40 -0.75 14.43
N SER A 207 2.17 -1.69 15.34
CA SER A 207 2.69 -1.62 16.71
C SER A 207 2.13 -0.43 17.49
N THR A 208 1.00 0.15 17.06
CA THR A 208 0.39 1.29 17.76
C THR A 208 -0.65 0.78 18.76
N PRO A 209 -0.71 1.34 19.99
CA PRO A 209 -1.69 0.89 20.99
C PRO A 209 -3.13 0.98 20.47
N ILE A 210 -3.50 2.12 19.89
CA ILE A 210 -4.86 2.37 19.38
C ILE A 210 -5.11 1.61 18.08
N GLY A 211 -4.19 1.69 17.11
CA GLY A 211 -4.37 1.10 15.78
C GLY A 211 -4.51 -0.42 15.83
N ASP A 212 -3.58 -1.11 16.48
CA ASP A 212 -3.61 -2.57 16.57
C ASP A 212 -4.84 -3.08 17.36
N SER A 213 -5.25 -2.35 18.41
CA SER A 213 -6.47 -2.72 19.15
C SER A 213 -7.73 -2.53 18.29
N SER A 214 -7.76 -1.44 17.52
CA SER A 214 -8.85 -1.14 16.58
C SER A 214 -8.94 -2.22 15.50
N GLU A 215 -7.81 -2.58 14.89
CA GLU A 215 -7.76 -3.60 13.86
C GLU A 215 -8.21 -4.97 14.39
N ALA A 216 -7.80 -5.36 15.60
CA ALA A 216 -8.28 -6.61 16.20
C ALA A 216 -9.81 -6.62 16.35
N ASN A 217 -10.43 -5.49 16.71
CA ASN A 217 -11.89 -5.38 16.77
C ASN A 217 -12.55 -5.37 15.39
N THR A 218 -11.93 -4.71 14.41
CA THR A 218 -12.35 -4.75 13.01
C THR A 218 -12.38 -6.17 12.47
N LEU A 219 -11.31 -6.96 12.68
CA LEU A 219 -11.24 -8.34 12.24
C LEU A 219 -12.31 -9.22 12.91
N ARG A 220 -12.52 -9.08 14.23
CA ARG A 220 -13.62 -9.79 14.93
C ARG A 220 -14.99 -9.44 14.37
N ARG A 221 -15.21 -8.17 13.99
CA ARG A 221 -16.48 -7.72 13.44
C ARG A 221 -16.70 -8.21 12.01
N ALA A 222 -15.66 -8.20 11.17
CA ALA A 222 -15.75 -8.61 9.78
C ALA A 222 -15.84 -10.15 9.62
N PHE A 223 -15.03 -10.89 10.38
CA PHE A 223 -14.96 -12.35 10.25
C PHE A 223 -15.86 -13.09 11.23
N GLY A 224 -16.42 -12.41 12.25
CA GLY A 224 -17.26 -13.05 13.26
C GLY A 224 -16.53 -14.22 13.95
N PRO A 225 -17.22 -15.35 14.22
CA PRO A 225 -16.59 -16.53 14.82
C PRO A 225 -15.45 -17.16 14.01
N ALA A 226 -15.34 -16.87 12.70
CA ALA A 226 -14.28 -17.45 11.87
C ALA A 226 -12.88 -16.97 12.30
N ILE A 227 -12.77 -15.74 12.84
CA ILE A 227 -11.48 -15.15 13.24
C ILE A 227 -10.69 -16.00 14.23
N GLU A 228 -11.37 -16.80 15.05
CA GLU A 228 -10.73 -17.68 16.04
C GLU A 228 -9.90 -18.81 15.40
N LYS A 229 -10.12 -19.07 14.11
CA LYS A 229 -9.40 -20.11 13.34
C LYS A 229 -8.43 -19.53 12.32
N ILE A 230 -8.49 -18.23 12.06
CA ILE A 230 -7.68 -17.57 11.03
C ILE A 230 -6.38 -17.09 11.66
N PRO A 231 -5.20 -17.60 11.26
CA PRO A 231 -3.94 -17.05 11.69
C PRO A 231 -3.78 -15.60 11.22
N VAL A 232 -3.35 -14.74 12.14
CA VAL A 232 -3.10 -13.32 11.86
C VAL A 232 -1.66 -13.00 12.25
N SER A 233 -0.93 -12.34 11.35
CA SER A 233 0.38 -11.78 11.67
C SER A 233 0.58 -10.42 10.98
N SER A 234 1.67 -9.73 11.28
CA SER A 234 2.05 -8.50 10.58
C SER A 234 3.51 -8.58 10.18
N THR A 235 3.78 -8.44 8.88
CA THR A 235 5.14 -8.40 8.32
C THR A 235 5.91 -7.13 8.68
N LYS A 236 5.35 -6.25 9.51
CA LYS A 236 6.05 -5.09 10.07
C LYS A 236 6.85 -5.41 11.33
N ALA A 237 6.66 -6.60 11.91
CA ALA A 237 7.39 -7.06 13.10
C ALA A 237 8.89 -7.26 12.81
#